data_AF-A0A4S4ER03-F1
#
_entry.id   AF-A0A4S4ER03-F1
#
_cell.length_a   1.000
_cell.length_b   1.000
_cell.length_c   1.000
_cell.angle_alpha   90.00
_cell.angle_beta   90.00
_cell.angle_gamma   90.00
#
_symmetry.space_group_name_H-M   'P 1'
#
loop_
_entity.id
_entity.type
_entity.pdbx_description
1 polymer ?
#
loop_
_entity_poly.entity_id
_entity_poly.type
_entity_poly.pdbx_seq_one_letter_code
_entity_poly.pdbx_strand_id
1 'polypeptide(L)'
;MWLVYSNMRFFRSKNEYSWNREANMLYLETPVGVGFSYSTDASSYEAVSDQQTARDNLVFLQRWFLKFPQYMHRDLFITGESYAGHYIPQLAKLMTEFNQKEKLFNLKGVALGNPVLEFATDFNSRAEFFWSHGLISDSTYKIFTSSCNYSRYVSEYYRSSVSPVCSKVMSQVSRETSRFVDKYDVTLDVCISSVLSQSKKISPQQVGEKIDVCVEDETVNYLNRQDVQNAFHARLVGVNRWVVCSDILDYELLDVEIPTISLVGELIKAGIRVLVYSGDQDSVIPLTGSRTLVRGLANQLGLNTTVPYRVWFGGQQVGGWTQVYGDTLSFATIRGASHEAPFSQPGRSLVLFQSFLQGMPLPEIILDYELLDVEIPTISLVGELIKAGIRVLVYSGDQDSVIPLTGSRTLVRGLANQLGLNTTVPYRVWFGGQQVGGWTQVYGDTLSFATIRGASHEAPFSQPGRSLVLFQSFLQGMPLPEMF
;
A
#
# COMPACT_ATOMS: atom_id res chain seq x y z
N MET A 1 -3.85 -20.34 7.73
CA MET A 1 -5.18 -21.02 7.69
C MET A 1 -6.22 -19.91 7.71
N TRP A 2 -7.28 -20.00 6.92
CA TRP A 2 -8.37 -19.01 6.94
C TRP A 2 -9.58 -19.57 7.67
N LEU A 3 -10.34 -18.70 8.34
CA LEU A 3 -11.70 -18.98 8.76
C LEU A 3 -12.63 -18.60 7.60
N VAL A 4 -13.54 -19.51 7.25
CA VAL A 4 -14.55 -19.26 6.23
C VAL A 4 -15.90 -19.61 6.82
N TYR A 5 -16.82 -18.66 6.83
CA TYR A 5 -18.21 -18.89 7.21
C TYR A 5 -19.07 -19.28 6.00
N SER A 6 -19.62 -20.49 6.02
CA SER A 6 -20.61 -20.95 5.04
C SER A 6 -21.70 -21.75 5.74
N ASN A 7 -22.96 -21.56 5.36
CA ASN A 7 -24.11 -22.32 5.89
C ASN A 7 -24.18 -22.43 7.43
N MET A 8 -23.95 -21.33 8.15
CA MET A 8 -23.98 -21.28 9.62
C MET A 8 -22.99 -22.22 10.31
N ARG A 9 -21.91 -22.62 9.62
CA ARG A 9 -20.81 -23.40 10.19
C ARG A 9 -19.48 -22.77 9.79
N PHE A 10 -18.57 -22.69 10.75
CA PHE A 10 -17.20 -22.27 10.52
C PHE A 10 -16.42 -23.43 9.88
N PHE A 11 -15.87 -23.20 8.70
CA PHE A 11 -14.96 -24.13 8.04
C PHE A 11 -13.54 -23.56 8.11
N ARG A 12 -12.58 -24.42 8.49
CA ARG A 12 -11.16 -24.12 8.29
C ARG A 12 -10.86 -24.33 6.82
N SER A 13 -10.37 -23.31 6.12
CA SER A 13 -9.78 -23.49 4.80
C SER A 13 -8.26 -23.32 4.86
N LYS A 14 -7.55 -24.08 4.04
CA LYS A 14 -6.09 -24.01 3.96
C LYS A 14 -5.72 -22.69 3.29
N ASN A 15 -4.80 -21.93 3.90
CA ASN A 15 -4.21 -20.76 3.24
C ASN A 15 -3.06 -21.28 2.35
N GLU A 16 -3.25 -21.26 1.04
CA GLU A 16 -2.22 -21.71 0.09
C GLU A 16 -0.99 -20.78 0.07
N TYR A 17 -1.10 -19.57 0.59
CA TYR A 17 0.00 -18.60 0.65
C TYR A 17 0.59 -18.41 2.05
N SER A 18 0.31 -19.35 2.97
CA SER A 18 0.79 -19.27 4.35
C SER A 18 2.32 -19.25 4.42
N TRP A 19 2.89 -18.31 5.17
CA TRP A 19 4.35 -18.17 5.35
C TRP A 19 5.01 -19.40 6.00
N ASN A 20 4.24 -20.22 6.72
CA ASN A 20 4.75 -21.48 7.27
C ASN A 20 5.11 -22.55 6.21
N ARG A 21 4.88 -22.27 4.93
CA ARG A 21 5.43 -23.05 3.81
C ARG A 21 6.95 -22.91 3.68
N GLU A 22 7.49 -21.79 4.16
CA GLU A 22 8.90 -21.42 4.00
C GLU A 22 9.68 -21.44 5.32
N ALA A 23 8.97 -21.33 6.45
CA ALA A 23 9.57 -21.26 7.78
C ALA A 23 8.75 -21.97 8.85
N ASN A 24 9.40 -22.31 9.97
CA ASN A 24 8.69 -22.67 11.20
C ASN A 24 8.22 -21.38 11.87
N MET A 25 6.92 -21.11 11.83
CA MET A 25 6.35 -19.86 12.36
C MET A 25 6.03 -20.00 13.85
N LEU A 26 6.50 -19.06 14.65
CA LEU A 26 6.13 -18.88 16.04
C LEU A 26 5.34 -17.57 16.17
N TYR A 27 4.05 -17.68 16.51
CA TYR A 27 3.19 -16.53 16.80
C TYR A 27 3.17 -16.32 18.31
N LEU A 28 3.55 -15.12 18.74
CA LEU A 28 3.63 -14.74 20.14
C LEU A 28 2.61 -13.64 20.43
N GLU A 29 1.67 -13.92 21.32
CA GLU A 29 0.77 -12.90 21.87
C GLU A 29 1.50 -12.15 22.98
N THR A 30 1.79 -10.88 22.76
CA THR A 30 2.58 -10.02 23.65
C THR A 30 2.07 -8.58 23.53
N PRO A 31 2.11 -7.76 24.60
CA PRO A 31 2.57 -8.04 25.97
C PRO A 31 1.60 -8.90 26.81
N VAL A 32 1.90 -9.02 28.11
CA VAL A 32 0.99 -9.61 29.10
C VAL A 32 -0.41 -8.99 29.00
N GLY A 33 -1.45 -9.82 29.03
CA GLY A 33 -2.84 -9.39 28.86
C GLY A 33 -3.34 -9.40 27.43
N VAL A 34 -2.47 -9.57 26.43
CA VAL A 34 -2.88 -9.73 25.02
C VAL A 34 -3.29 -11.18 24.74
N GLY A 35 -4.48 -11.35 24.17
CA GLY A 35 -5.01 -12.65 23.75
C GLY A 35 -5.10 -13.66 24.91
N PHE A 36 -4.32 -14.74 24.82
CA PHE A 36 -4.21 -15.76 25.87
C PHE A 36 -3.02 -15.56 26.81
N SER A 37 -2.20 -14.53 26.61
CA SER A 37 -1.09 -14.21 27.52
C SER A 37 -1.61 -13.53 28.80
N TYR A 38 -1.19 -14.03 29.96
CA TYR A 38 -1.67 -13.56 31.26
C TYR A 38 -0.59 -13.59 32.34
N SER A 39 -0.81 -12.81 33.40
CA SER A 39 -0.17 -12.92 34.71
C SER A 39 -1.22 -13.19 35.78
N THR A 40 -0.83 -13.92 36.83
CA THR A 40 -1.64 -14.07 38.05
C THR A 40 -1.48 -12.89 38.99
N ASP A 41 -0.50 -12.02 38.75
CA ASP A 41 -0.23 -10.83 39.53
C ASP A 41 -0.86 -9.60 38.84
N ALA A 42 -1.74 -8.90 39.55
CA ALA A 42 -2.46 -7.74 39.02
C ALA A 42 -1.51 -6.58 38.68
N SER A 43 -0.42 -6.40 39.43
CA SER A 43 0.55 -5.33 39.12
C SER A 43 1.33 -5.56 37.83
N SER A 44 1.29 -6.77 37.25
CA SER A 44 1.90 -7.04 35.94
C SER A 44 1.20 -6.32 34.79
N TYR A 45 -0.03 -5.84 34.99
CA TYR A 45 -0.82 -5.14 33.99
C TYR A 45 -0.72 -3.61 34.11
N GLU A 46 0.02 -3.10 35.09
CA GLU A 46 0.21 -1.66 35.33
C GLU A 46 1.51 -1.17 34.68
N ALA A 47 1.49 0.03 34.09
CA ALA A 47 2.66 0.68 33.48
C ALA A 47 3.44 -0.22 32.50
N VAL A 48 2.72 -0.99 31.69
CA VAL A 48 3.31 -1.86 30.68
C VAL A 48 3.95 -0.98 29.59
N SER A 49 5.24 -1.15 29.35
CA SER A 49 6.01 -0.33 28.40
C SER A 49 6.65 -1.19 27.31
N ASP A 50 7.07 -0.51 26.24
CA ASP A 50 7.87 -1.06 25.16
C ASP A 50 9.14 -1.75 25.67
N GLN A 51 9.84 -1.09 26.60
CA GLN A 51 11.07 -1.62 27.19
C GLN A 51 10.83 -2.91 27.97
N GLN A 52 9.77 -2.94 28.80
CA GLN A 52 9.42 -4.13 29.56
C GLN A 52 9.01 -5.27 28.63
N THR A 53 8.20 -4.96 27.62
CA THR A 53 7.75 -5.91 26.58
C THR A 53 8.94 -6.55 25.85
N ALA A 54 9.95 -5.76 25.47
CA ALA A 54 11.15 -6.28 24.81
C ALA A 54 11.94 -7.24 25.72
N ARG A 55 12.04 -6.95 27.02
CA ARG A 55 12.72 -7.82 28.01
C ARG A 55 11.95 -9.12 28.22
N ASP A 56 10.63 -9.06 28.35
CA ASP A 56 9.81 -10.24 28.55
C ASP A 56 9.83 -11.15 27.31
N ASN A 57 9.83 -10.57 26.11
CA ASN A 57 9.99 -11.32 24.87
C ASN A 57 11.37 -11.98 24.75
N LEU A 58 12.44 -11.34 25.22
CA LEU A 58 13.77 -11.94 25.29
C LEU A 58 13.77 -13.16 26.24
N VAL A 59 13.21 -13.01 27.44
CA VAL A 59 13.10 -14.10 28.43
C VAL A 59 12.22 -15.24 27.90
N PHE A 60 11.12 -14.92 27.22
CA PHE A 60 10.27 -15.90 26.56
C PHE A 60 11.09 -16.71 25.54
N LEU A 61 11.84 -16.07 24.64
CA LEU A 61 12.64 -16.78 23.64
C LEU A 61 13.75 -17.63 24.26
N GLN A 62 14.41 -17.16 25.33
CA GLN A 62 15.37 -17.97 26.09
C GLN A 62 14.71 -19.25 26.63
N ARG A 63 13.56 -19.12 27.30
CA ARG A 63 12.82 -20.26 27.84
C ARG A 63 12.25 -21.17 26.74
N TRP A 64 11.87 -20.59 25.60
CA TRP A 64 11.39 -21.34 24.45
C TRP A 64 12.48 -22.23 23.88
N PHE A 65 13.71 -21.72 23.71
CA PHE A 65 14.84 -22.55 23.27
C PHE A 65 15.25 -23.61 24.28
N LEU A 66 15.10 -23.36 25.59
CA LEU A 66 15.29 -24.40 26.60
C LEU A 66 14.27 -25.53 26.46
N LYS A 67 13.01 -25.19 26.14
CA LYS A 67 11.93 -26.17 25.95
C LYS A 67 11.99 -26.88 24.60
N PHE A 68 12.46 -26.19 23.56
CA PHE A 68 12.55 -26.68 22.18
C PHE A 68 13.98 -26.53 21.61
N PRO A 69 14.97 -27.24 22.18
CA PRO A 69 16.38 -27.07 21.84
C PRO A 69 16.71 -27.41 20.38
N GLN A 70 15.88 -28.20 19.70
CA GLN A 70 16.05 -28.53 18.28
C GLN A 70 16.02 -27.32 17.34
N TYR A 71 15.53 -26.17 17.79
CA TYR A 71 15.48 -24.94 16.99
C TYR A 71 16.64 -23.97 17.28
N MET A 72 17.46 -24.21 18.30
CA MET A 72 18.44 -23.25 18.85
C MET A 72 19.50 -22.79 17.84
N HIS A 73 19.85 -23.63 16.87
CA HIS A 73 20.86 -23.31 15.84
C HIS A 73 20.26 -22.89 14.49
N ARG A 74 18.93 -22.85 14.36
CA ARG A 74 18.30 -22.44 13.10
C ARG A 74 18.46 -20.94 12.87
N ASP A 75 18.46 -20.54 11.61
CA ASP A 75 18.37 -19.13 11.26
C ASP A 75 17.08 -18.55 11.84
N LEU A 76 17.24 -17.49 12.62
CA LEU A 76 16.16 -16.81 13.31
C LEU A 76 15.86 -15.49 12.61
N PHE A 77 14.59 -15.27 12.30
CA PHE A 77 14.06 -14.03 11.75
C PHE A 77 12.94 -13.53 12.66
N ILE A 78 12.87 -12.22 12.85
CA ILE A 78 11.77 -11.59 13.61
C ILE A 78 10.98 -10.72 12.65
N THR A 79 9.68 -10.98 12.58
CA THR A 79 8.78 -10.28 11.66
C THR A 79 7.57 -9.78 12.40
N GLY A 80 7.04 -8.63 11.99
CA GLY A 80 5.80 -8.09 12.56
C GLY A 80 5.38 -6.83 11.83
N GLU A 81 4.20 -6.35 12.21
CA GLU A 81 3.49 -5.30 11.49
C GLU A 81 3.07 -4.16 12.42
N SER A 82 2.86 -2.96 11.87
CA SER A 82 2.29 -1.82 12.58
C SER A 82 3.16 -1.39 13.78
N TYR A 83 2.61 -1.42 14.99
CA TYR A 83 3.33 -1.12 16.23
C TYR A 83 4.48 -2.10 16.53
N ALA A 84 4.57 -3.24 15.83
CA ALA A 84 5.77 -4.09 15.90
C ALA A 84 7.03 -3.38 15.36
N GLY A 85 6.89 -2.26 14.64
CA GLY A 85 7.99 -1.33 14.39
C GLY A 85 8.65 -0.77 15.66
N HIS A 86 7.95 -0.77 16.80
CA HIS A 86 8.53 -0.52 18.12
C HIS A 86 9.08 -1.79 18.76
N TYR A 87 8.29 -2.87 18.78
CA TYR A 87 8.65 -4.11 19.48
C TYR A 87 9.89 -4.79 18.92
N ILE A 88 9.97 -4.91 17.60
CA ILE A 88 10.98 -5.75 16.96
C ILE A 88 12.37 -5.13 17.04
N PRO A 89 12.58 -3.83 16.71
CA PRO A 89 13.91 -3.24 16.85
C PRO A 89 14.44 -3.28 18.29
N GLN A 90 13.57 -3.09 19.28
CA GLN A 90 13.94 -3.15 20.70
C GLN A 90 14.32 -4.57 21.14
N LEU A 91 13.52 -5.59 20.77
CA LEU A 91 13.84 -6.98 21.04
C LEU A 91 15.14 -7.42 20.34
N ALA A 92 15.27 -7.09 19.05
CA ALA A 92 16.43 -7.46 18.25
C ALA A 92 17.72 -6.82 18.82
N LYS A 93 17.66 -5.58 19.30
CA LYS A 93 18.77 -4.93 20.02
C LYS A 93 19.18 -5.74 21.24
N LEU A 94 18.24 -6.09 22.12
CA LEU A 94 18.54 -6.91 23.30
C LEU A 94 19.14 -8.28 22.93
N MET A 95 18.67 -8.90 21.86
CA MET A 95 19.23 -10.16 21.37
C MET A 95 20.67 -10.00 20.85
N THR A 96 20.97 -8.92 20.12
CA THR A 96 22.33 -8.63 19.66
C THR A 96 23.28 -8.32 20.82
N GLU A 97 22.84 -7.59 21.85
CA GLU A 97 23.61 -7.33 23.07
C GLU A 97 23.84 -8.61 23.88
N PHE A 98 22.82 -9.46 24.00
CA PHE A 98 22.94 -10.74 24.68
C PHE A 98 23.97 -11.65 24.00
N ASN A 99 23.94 -11.71 22.66
CA ASN A 99 24.88 -12.47 21.85
C ASN A 99 26.36 -12.06 21.99
N GLN A 100 26.65 -10.84 22.47
CA GLN A 100 28.02 -10.44 22.78
C GLN A 100 28.57 -11.20 24.01
N LYS A 101 27.68 -11.67 24.89
CA LYS A 101 28.04 -12.43 26.10
C LYS A 101 27.83 -13.93 25.90
N GLU A 102 26.67 -14.29 25.37
CA GLU A 102 26.24 -15.67 25.18
C GLU A 102 25.58 -15.82 23.81
N LYS A 103 26.22 -16.57 22.91
CA LYS A 103 25.76 -16.76 21.52
C LYS A 103 24.56 -17.70 21.45
N LEU A 104 23.40 -17.23 21.89
CA LEU A 104 22.16 -17.98 21.90
C LEU A 104 21.34 -17.77 20.62
N PHE A 105 21.26 -16.54 20.11
CA PHE A 105 20.35 -16.19 19.03
C PHE A 105 21.07 -16.17 17.68
N ASN A 106 20.71 -17.06 16.75
CA ASN A 106 21.20 -16.97 15.38
C ASN A 106 20.34 -16.01 14.53
N LEU A 107 20.24 -14.74 14.97
CA LEU A 107 19.43 -13.70 14.30
C LEU A 107 20.04 -13.33 12.95
N LYS A 108 19.29 -13.54 11.86
CA LYS A 108 19.71 -13.25 10.48
C LYS A 108 19.05 -12.03 9.87
N GLY A 109 17.84 -11.71 10.30
CA GLY A 109 17.13 -10.56 9.77
C GLY A 109 15.86 -10.19 10.51
N VAL A 110 15.41 -8.97 10.23
CA VAL A 110 14.18 -8.38 10.73
C VAL A 110 13.33 -7.91 9.54
N ALA A 111 12.04 -8.23 9.53
CA ALA A 111 11.08 -7.68 8.56
C ALA A 111 9.98 -6.89 9.27
N LEU A 112 9.72 -5.67 8.81
CA LEU A 112 8.81 -4.71 9.41
C LEU A 112 7.77 -4.30 8.37
N GLY A 113 6.54 -4.79 8.55
CA GLY A 113 5.39 -4.48 7.70
C GLY A 113 4.67 -3.25 8.18
N ASN A 114 4.40 -2.31 7.27
CA ASN A 114 3.68 -1.06 7.55
C ASN A 114 4.04 -0.46 8.92
N PRO A 115 5.34 -0.27 9.26
CA PRO A 115 5.75 -0.13 10.66
C PRO A 115 5.72 1.31 11.16
N VAL A 116 5.36 1.51 12.44
CA VAL A 116 5.68 2.77 13.14
C VAL A 116 7.15 2.72 13.55
N LEU A 117 7.96 3.64 13.01
CA LEU A 117 9.38 3.77 13.30
C LEU A 117 9.76 5.15 13.82
N GLU A 118 9.03 6.18 13.40
CA GLU A 118 9.16 7.54 13.89
C GLU A 118 7.80 8.23 13.87
N PHE A 119 7.29 8.52 15.06
CA PHE A 119 5.93 8.99 15.30
C PHE A 119 5.50 10.14 14.40
N ALA A 120 6.29 11.21 14.31
CA ALA A 120 5.89 12.41 13.58
C ALA A 120 5.82 12.16 12.07
N THR A 121 6.84 11.53 11.50
CA THR A 121 6.95 11.26 10.06
C THR A 121 5.87 10.27 9.61
N ASP A 122 5.72 9.16 10.33
CA ASP A 122 4.77 8.12 9.96
C ASP A 122 3.33 8.62 10.09
N PHE A 123 2.96 9.26 11.20
CA PHE A 123 1.58 9.69 11.43
C PHE A 123 1.20 10.87 10.54
N ASN A 124 2.09 11.83 10.30
CA ASN A 124 1.76 13.00 9.50
C ASN A 124 1.66 12.68 8.00
N SER A 125 2.24 11.58 7.53
CA SER A 125 2.10 11.12 6.15
C SER A 125 0.65 10.82 5.74
N ARG A 126 -0.24 10.57 6.72
CA ARG A 126 -1.67 10.30 6.51
C ARG A 126 -2.41 11.45 5.83
N ALA A 127 -2.02 12.70 6.10
CA ALA A 127 -2.67 13.86 5.48
C ALA A 127 -2.48 13.86 3.96
N GLU A 128 -1.24 13.62 3.50
CA GLU A 128 -0.91 13.56 2.08
C GLU A 128 -1.56 12.34 1.42
N PHE A 129 -1.60 11.20 2.11
CA PHE A 129 -2.27 10.00 1.61
C PHE A 129 -3.76 10.25 1.35
N PHE A 130 -4.51 10.73 2.34
CA PHE A 130 -5.93 11.02 2.19
C PHE A 130 -6.21 12.03 1.07
N TRP A 131 -5.39 13.08 0.97
CA TRP A 131 -5.57 14.09 -0.06
C TRP A 131 -5.28 13.55 -1.46
N SER A 132 -4.15 12.86 -1.65
CA SER A 132 -3.76 12.29 -2.95
C SER A 132 -4.71 11.19 -3.43
N HIS A 133 -5.42 10.51 -2.52
CA HIS A 133 -6.41 9.48 -2.84
C HIS A 133 -7.84 10.04 -2.94
N GLY A 134 -8.02 11.37 -2.89
CA GLY A 134 -9.32 12.03 -3.08
C GLY A 134 -10.30 11.87 -1.91
N LEU A 135 -9.82 11.47 -0.73
CA LEU A 135 -10.64 11.23 0.46
C LEU A 135 -10.94 12.51 1.26
N ILE A 136 -10.14 13.56 1.06
CA ILE A 136 -10.33 14.87 1.71
C ILE A 136 -10.12 16.01 0.73
N SER A 137 -10.77 17.15 0.99
CA SER A 137 -10.65 18.36 0.17
C SER A 137 -9.32 19.09 0.38
N ASP A 138 -8.92 19.95 -0.58
CA ASP A 138 -7.75 20.83 -0.45
C ASP A 138 -7.81 21.70 0.84
N SER A 139 -9.02 22.14 1.20
CA SER A 139 -9.23 22.94 2.41
C SER A 139 -8.95 22.15 3.68
N THR A 140 -9.36 20.88 3.72
CA THR A 140 -9.10 19.95 4.82
C THR A 140 -7.63 19.59 4.89
N TYR A 141 -7.01 19.26 3.76
CA TYR A 141 -5.57 18.97 3.69
C TYR A 141 -4.73 20.13 4.24
N LYS A 142 -5.07 21.37 3.86
CA LYS A 142 -4.37 22.57 4.36
C LYS A 142 -4.44 22.68 5.89
N ILE A 143 -5.62 22.54 6.50
CA ILE A 143 -5.74 22.65 7.97
C ILE A 143 -5.16 21.42 8.70
N PHE A 144 -5.22 20.24 8.07
CA PHE A 144 -4.68 19.00 8.60
C PHE A 144 -3.14 18.97 8.59
N THR A 145 -2.49 19.76 7.74
CA THR A 145 -1.03 19.88 7.72
C THR A 145 -0.51 21.09 8.51
N SER A 146 -1.25 22.20 8.55
CA SER A 146 -0.76 23.47 9.13
C SER A 146 -1.34 23.83 10.50
N SER A 147 -2.59 23.46 10.81
CA SER A 147 -3.27 23.88 12.03
C SER A 147 -3.19 22.81 13.12
N CYS A 148 -3.45 21.54 12.75
CA CYS A 148 -3.20 20.40 13.61
C CYS A 148 -2.88 19.17 12.77
N ASN A 149 -1.61 18.76 12.81
CA ASN A 149 -1.17 17.53 12.17
C ASN A 149 -1.54 16.29 12.98
N TYR A 150 -1.49 15.13 12.34
CA TYR A 150 -2.04 13.91 12.93
C TYR A 150 -1.24 13.46 14.15
N SER A 151 0.09 13.59 14.12
CA SER A 151 0.93 13.26 15.27
C SER A 151 0.60 14.14 16.47
N ARG A 152 0.39 15.45 16.28
CA ARG A 152 -0.08 16.34 17.36
C ARG A 152 -1.43 15.92 17.90
N TYR A 153 -2.39 15.60 17.05
CA TYR A 153 -3.71 15.15 17.51
C TYR A 153 -3.60 13.89 18.38
N VAL A 154 -2.85 12.88 17.93
CA VAL A 154 -2.68 11.62 18.67
C VAL A 154 -1.94 11.87 19.99
N SER A 155 -0.90 12.71 19.97
CA SER A 155 -0.15 13.13 21.16
C SER A 155 -1.03 13.82 22.21
N GLU A 156 -1.91 14.75 21.77
CA GLU A 156 -2.89 15.41 22.65
C GLU A 156 -3.98 14.43 23.11
N TYR A 157 -4.37 13.46 22.28
CA TYR A 157 -5.38 12.45 22.60
C TYR A 157 -4.91 11.51 23.71
N TYR A 158 -3.69 10.95 23.59
CA TYR A 158 -3.12 10.08 24.63
C TYR A 158 -2.87 10.80 25.96
N ARG A 159 -2.66 12.13 25.93
CA ARG A 159 -2.57 12.97 27.15
C ARG A 159 -3.93 13.43 27.67
N SER A 160 -5.04 12.99 27.06
CA SER A 160 -6.40 13.44 27.41
C SER A 160 -6.56 14.98 27.35
N SER A 161 -5.82 15.63 26.46
CA SER A 161 -5.68 17.10 26.37
C SER A 161 -5.90 17.63 24.95
N VAL A 162 -6.82 17.01 24.19
CA VAL A 162 -7.13 17.42 22.80
C VAL A 162 -7.60 18.87 22.76
N SER A 163 -6.85 19.69 22.03
CA SER A 163 -7.15 21.10 21.84
C SER A 163 -8.41 21.30 20.98
N PRO A 164 -9.16 22.40 21.18
CA PRO A 164 -10.32 22.70 20.34
C PRO A 164 -10.00 22.78 18.84
N VAL A 165 -8.78 23.23 18.50
CA VAL A 165 -8.29 23.30 17.11
C VAL A 165 -8.14 21.90 16.53
N CYS A 166 -7.43 21.00 17.22
CA CYS A 166 -7.25 19.62 16.76
C CYS A 166 -8.58 18.86 16.68
N SER A 167 -9.47 19.04 17.65
CA SER A 167 -10.81 18.46 17.62
C SER A 167 -11.60 18.88 16.38
N LYS A 168 -11.57 20.18 16.03
CA LYS A 168 -12.25 20.69 14.82
C LYS A 168 -11.64 20.15 13.53
N VAL A 169 -10.31 20.12 13.43
CA VAL A 169 -9.61 19.57 12.25
C VAL A 169 -9.96 18.10 12.07
N MET A 170 -9.84 17.28 13.13
CA MET A 170 -10.13 15.85 13.04
C MET A 170 -11.61 15.54 12.83
N SER A 171 -12.53 16.38 13.32
CA SER A 171 -13.95 16.29 12.98
C SER A 171 -14.20 16.48 11.48
N GLN A 172 -13.52 17.44 10.86
CA GLN A 172 -13.63 17.67 9.42
C GLN A 172 -13.01 16.52 8.61
N VAL A 173 -11.83 16.02 9.01
CA VAL A 173 -11.21 14.84 8.39
C VAL A 173 -12.12 13.62 8.50
N SER A 174 -12.68 13.34 9.67
CA SER A 174 -13.59 12.21 9.91
C SER A 174 -14.88 12.30 9.08
N ARG A 175 -15.42 13.52 8.91
CA ARG A 175 -16.61 13.75 8.09
C ARG A 175 -16.36 13.48 6.61
N GLU A 176 -15.22 13.89 6.08
CA GLU A 176 -14.88 13.70 4.66
C GLU A 176 -14.45 12.27 4.35
N THR A 177 -13.65 11.66 5.24
CA THR A 177 -13.23 10.26 5.09
C THR A 177 -14.37 9.25 5.30
N SER A 178 -15.39 9.60 6.10
CA SER A 178 -16.54 8.74 6.43
C SER A 178 -16.18 7.51 7.26
N ARG A 179 -17.14 7.04 8.07
CA ARG A 179 -17.03 5.77 8.82
C ARG A 179 -17.18 4.52 7.93
N PHE A 180 -17.49 4.71 6.65
CA PHE A 180 -17.68 3.65 5.66
C PHE A 180 -16.47 3.44 4.76
N VAL A 181 -15.36 4.11 5.05
CA VAL A 181 -14.05 3.84 4.46
C VAL A 181 -13.23 3.13 5.51
N ASP A 182 -12.71 1.95 5.18
CA ASP A 182 -11.73 1.27 6.02
C ASP A 182 -10.40 2.03 5.92
N LYS A 183 -9.80 2.34 7.08
CA LYS A 183 -8.52 3.05 7.13
C LYS A 183 -7.35 2.10 6.91
N TYR A 184 -7.52 0.82 7.23
CA TYR A 184 -6.50 -0.20 7.01
C TYR A 184 -6.40 -0.56 5.52
N ASP A 185 -7.51 -0.44 4.77
CA ASP A 185 -7.53 -0.54 3.31
C ASP A 185 -8.57 0.41 2.70
N VAL A 186 -8.13 1.52 2.12
CA VAL A 186 -9.07 2.53 1.58
C VAL A 186 -9.83 2.08 0.34
N THR A 187 -9.49 0.91 -0.22
CA THR A 187 -10.14 0.33 -1.38
C THR A 187 -11.15 -0.77 -1.03
N LEU A 188 -11.14 -1.27 0.20
CA LEU A 188 -12.09 -2.29 0.65
C LEU A 188 -13.39 -1.68 1.20
N ASP A 189 -14.47 -2.43 1.03
CA ASP A 189 -15.72 -2.19 1.74
C ASP A 189 -15.52 -2.43 3.25
N VAL A 190 -16.27 -1.72 4.10
CA VAL A 190 -16.30 -2.02 5.54
C VAL A 190 -17.22 -3.20 5.88
N CYS A 191 -16.91 -3.93 6.95
CA CYS A 191 -17.86 -4.90 7.51
C CYS A 191 -19.13 -4.17 8.01
N ILE A 192 -20.29 -4.52 7.43
CA ILE A 192 -21.59 -4.00 7.85
C ILE A 192 -22.25 -5.06 8.73
N SER A 193 -22.67 -4.67 9.95
CA SER A 193 -23.28 -5.59 10.92
C SER A 193 -24.40 -6.46 10.33
N SER A 194 -24.56 -7.67 10.89
CA SER A 194 -25.47 -8.72 10.39
C SER A 194 -26.93 -8.28 10.24
N VAL A 195 -27.42 -7.31 11.02
CA VAL A 195 -28.79 -6.77 10.94
C VAL A 195 -29.03 -5.95 9.66
N LEU A 196 -28.01 -5.23 9.17
CA LEU A 196 -28.06 -4.47 7.91
C LEU A 196 -27.66 -5.33 6.70
N SER A 197 -26.89 -6.39 6.90
CA SER A 197 -26.52 -7.36 5.85
C SER A 197 -27.73 -8.16 5.33
N GLN A 198 -28.71 -8.45 6.20
CA GLN A 198 -29.92 -9.20 5.84
C GLN A 198 -30.78 -8.52 4.75
N SER A 199 -30.72 -7.19 4.60
CA SER A 199 -31.48 -6.47 3.56
C SER A 199 -30.78 -6.44 2.19
N LYS A 200 -29.50 -6.81 2.10
CA LYS A 200 -28.70 -6.77 0.85
C LYS A 200 -28.53 -8.13 0.17
N LYS A 201 -29.06 -9.23 0.71
CA LYS A 201 -29.03 -10.55 0.05
C LYS A 201 -30.09 -10.67 -1.05
N ILE A 202 -29.99 -9.86 -2.10
CA ILE A 202 -30.66 -10.10 -3.39
C ILE A 202 -29.65 -9.78 -4.50
N SER A 203 -28.68 -10.68 -4.72
CA SER A 203 -28.16 -11.08 -6.03
C SER A 203 -26.82 -11.83 -5.86
N PRO A 204 -26.75 -13.12 -6.19
CA PRO A 204 -25.50 -13.86 -6.21
C PRO A 204 -24.88 -13.75 -7.60
N GLN A 205 -23.82 -12.95 -7.76
CA GLN A 205 -22.87 -13.12 -8.87
C GLN A 205 -21.64 -12.24 -8.70
N GLN A 206 -20.52 -12.86 -8.32
CA GLN A 206 -19.24 -12.78 -9.05
C GLN A 206 -18.20 -13.62 -8.31
N VAL A 207 -17.65 -14.61 -9.02
CA VAL A 207 -16.57 -15.49 -8.56
C VAL A 207 -15.25 -14.76 -8.84
N GLY A 208 -14.80 -14.01 -7.84
CA GLY A 208 -13.40 -13.63 -7.64
C GLY A 208 -13.04 -13.94 -6.18
N GLU A 209 -11.76 -14.04 -5.83
CA GLU A 209 -11.32 -14.11 -4.43
C GLU A 209 -11.74 -12.80 -3.73
N LYS A 210 -12.96 -12.77 -3.19
CA LYS A 210 -13.47 -11.61 -2.48
C LYS A 210 -12.94 -11.68 -1.04
N ILE A 211 -12.11 -10.71 -0.67
CA ILE A 211 -11.62 -10.54 0.69
C ILE A 211 -12.81 -10.46 1.64
N ASP A 212 -12.79 -11.26 2.71
CA ASP A 212 -13.82 -11.24 3.74
C ASP A 212 -13.52 -10.14 4.76
N VAL A 213 -14.23 -9.02 4.62
CA VAL A 213 -14.06 -7.83 5.45
C VAL A 213 -14.53 -8.04 6.90
N CYS A 214 -15.22 -9.16 7.21
CA CYS A 214 -15.70 -9.49 8.55
C CYS A 214 -14.89 -10.62 9.23
N VAL A 215 -13.73 -11.00 8.67
CA VAL A 215 -12.89 -12.12 9.18
C VAL A 215 -12.46 -11.95 10.65
N GLU A 216 -12.36 -10.72 11.14
CA GLU A 216 -12.01 -10.43 12.54
C GLU A 216 -13.07 -10.97 13.50
N ASP A 217 -14.35 -10.67 13.24
CA ASP A 217 -15.48 -11.17 14.04
C ASP A 217 -15.49 -12.71 14.06
N GLU A 218 -15.18 -13.34 12.92
CA GLU A 218 -15.07 -14.79 12.81
C GLU A 218 -13.93 -15.35 13.66
N THR A 219 -12.78 -14.67 13.66
CA THR A 219 -11.60 -15.03 14.45
C THR A 219 -11.88 -14.97 15.93
N VAL A 220 -12.50 -13.87 16.39
CA VAL A 220 -12.91 -13.73 17.80
C VAL A 220 -13.89 -14.83 18.18
N ASN A 221 -14.90 -15.12 17.34
CA ASN A 221 -15.87 -16.17 17.61
C ASN A 221 -15.21 -17.55 17.69
N TYR A 222 -14.25 -17.83 16.81
CA TYR A 222 -13.55 -19.11 16.77
C TYR A 222 -12.64 -19.33 17.99
N LEU A 223 -11.82 -18.34 18.36
CA LEU A 223 -10.87 -18.45 19.48
C LEU A 223 -11.56 -18.46 20.85
N ASN A 224 -12.81 -17.99 20.93
CA ASN A 224 -13.62 -18.08 22.14
C ASN A 224 -14.40 -19.39 22.31
N ARG A 225 -14.28 -20.34 21.37
CA ARG A 225 -14.88 -21.66 21.57
C ARG A 225 -14.08 -22.48 22.58
N GLN A 226 -14.78 -23.11 23.53
CA GLN A 226 -14.14 -23.91 24.57
C GLN A 226 -13.31 -25.07 24.01
N ASP A 227 -13.79 -25.73 22.95
CA ASP A 227 -13.06 -26.84 22.32
C ASP A 227 -11.77 -26.36 21.63
N VAL A 228 -11.76 -25.15 21.07
CA VAL A 228 -10.58 -24.52 20.48
C VAL A 228 -9.57 -24.13 21.58
N GLN A 229 -10.01 -23.50 22.66
CA GLN A 229 -9.14 -23.15 23.79
C GLN A 229 -8.49 -24.39 24.41
N ASN A 230 -9.27 -25.45 24.60
CA ASN A 230 -8.77 -26.73 25.10
C ASN A 230 -7.70 -27.33 24.16
N ALA A 231 -7.93 -27.26 22.84
CA ALA A 231 -6.98 -27.75 21.83
C ALA A 231 -5.69 -26.92 21.75
N PHE A 232 -5.77 -25.62 22.04
CA PHE A 232 -4.60 -24.73 22.13
C PHE A 232 -3.86 -24.88 23.45
N HIS A 233 -4.41 -25.63 24.41
CA HIS A 233 -3.97 -25.63 25.80
C HIS A 233 -3.94 -24.23 26.43
N ALA A 234 -4.83 -23.35 25.97
CA ALA A 234 -4.95 -21.98 26.40
C ALA A 234 -5.95 -21.83 27.55
N ARG A 235 -5.79 -20.78 28.36
CA ARG A 235 -6.71 -20.42 29.44
C ARG A 235 -6.93 -18.92 29.40
N LEU A 236 -8.16 -18.51 29.65
CA LEU A 236 -8.49 -17.13 29.94
C LEU A 236 -8.34 -16.90 31.44
N VAL A 237 -7.44 -16.00 31.82
CA VAL A 237 -7.17 -15.64 33.22
C VAL A 237 -7.25 -14.12 33.34
N GLY A 238 -8.07 -13.63 34.27
CA GLY A 238 -8.34 -12.19 34.42
C GLY A 238 -9.29 -11.61 33.37
N VAL A 239 -9.57 -12.34 32.29
CA VAL A 239 -10.50 -11.95 31.21
C VAL A 239 -11.57 -13.01 30.97
N ASN A 240 -12.74 -12.58 30.51
CA ASN A 240 -13.86 -13.49 30.19
C ASN A 240 -13.91 -13.90 28.72
N ARG A 241 -13.17 -13.21 27.86
CA ARG A 241 -13.20 -13.38 26.40
C ARG A 241 -11.83 -13.06 25.81
N TRP A 242 -11.39 -13.87 24.85
CA TRP A 242 -10.28 -13.52 23.96
C TRP A 242 -10.73 -12.43 22.99
N VAL A 243 -9.94 -11.39 22.82
CA VAL A 243 -10.17 -10.27 21.89
C VAL A 243 -8.88 -9.95 21.15
N VAL A 244 -8.99 -9.33 19.96
CA VAL A 244 -7.84 -9.03 19.10
C VAL A 244 -6.91 -8.01 19.74
N CYS A 245 -7.48 -6.90 20.22
CA CYS A 245 -6.79 -5.86 20.98
C CYS A 245 -7.29 -5.86 22.42
N SER A 246 -6.38 -5.78 23.37
CA SER A 246 -6.69 -5.91 24.80
C SER A 246 -6.73 -4.55 25.50
N ASP A 247 -7.77 -4.33 26.29
CA ASP A 247 -7.94 -3.13 27.12
C ASP A 247 -7.65 -3.40 28.62
N ILE A 248 -7.14 -4.58 28.97
CA ILE A 248 -6.89 -4.95 30.39
C ILE A 248 -5.62 -4.32 30.94
N LEU A 249 -4.63 -4.05 30.08
CA LEU A 249 -3.34 -3.54 30.47
C LEU A 249 -3.29 -2.02 30.38
N ASP A 250 -2.69 -1.39 31.37
CA ASP A 250 -2.35 0.03 31.36
C ASP A 250 -1.02 0.20 30.62
N TYR A 251 -1.12 0.42 29.31
CA TYR A 251 0.04 0.60 28.45
C TYR A 251 0.54 2.04 28.47
N GLU A 252 1.85 2.24 28.51
CA GLU A 252 2.46 3.56 28.35
C GLU A 252 2.31 4.04 26.90
N LEU A 253 1.17 4.66 26.59
CA LEU A 253 0.81 5.08 25.24
C LEU A 253 1.81 6.08 24.63
N LEU A 254 2.56 6.80 25.46
CA LEU A 254 3.56 7.77 25.00
C LEU A 254 4.86 7.12 24.52
N ASP A 255 5.06 5.82 24.73
CA ASP A 255 6.18 5.09 24.13
C ASP A 255 6.15 5.15 22.60
N VAL A 256 4.97 5.35 21.99
CA VAL A 256 4.84 5.58 20.55
C VAL A 256 5.67 6.78 20.06
N GLU A 257 5.91 7.78 20.92
CA GLU A 257 6.66 8.99 20.56
C GLU A 257 8.18 8.75 20.59
N ILE A 258 8.64 7.60 21.09
CA ILE A 258 10.05 7.22 21.14
C ILE A 258 10.46 6.60 19.79
N PRO A 259 11.33 7.24 19.00
CA PRO A 259 11.68 6.74 17.68
C PRO A 259 12.53 5.46 17.76
N THR A 260 12.17 4.45 16.97
CA THR A 260 12.92 3.17 16.87
C THR A 260 13.75 3.05 15.59
N ILE A 261 13.63 4.00 14.66
CA ILE A 261 14.45 4.05 13.43
C ILE A 261 15.97 4.04 13.70
N SER A 262 16.41 4.62 14.82
CA SER A 262 17.82 4.59 15.24
C SER A 262 18.27 3.17 15.60
N LEU A 263 17.41 2.39 16.24
CA LEU A 263 17.68 0.99 16.59
C LEU A 263 17.78 0.13 15.33
N VAL A 264 16.95 0.40 14.32
CA VAL A 264 17.11 -0.22 12.99
C VAL A 264 18.51 0.04 12.43
N GLY A 265 19.04 1.26 12.61
CA GLY A 265 20.42 1.59 12.24
C GLY A 265 21.48 0.81 13.01
N GLU A 266 21.28 0.58 14.31
CA GLU A 266 22.15 -0.26 15.13
C GLU A 266 22.16 -1.73 14.65
N LEU A 267 20.99 -2.27 14.28
CA LEU A 267 20.86 -3.63 13.74
C LEU A 267 21.63 -3.79 12.43
N ILE A 268 21.53 -2.82 11.52
CA ILE A 268 22.27 -2.81 10.25
C ILE A 268 23.78 -2.81 10.53
N LYS A 269 24.26 -1.97 11.45
CA LYS A 269 25.69 -1.94 11.85
C LYS A 269 26.14 -3.26 12.47
N ALA A 270 25.25 -3.98 13.15
CA ALA A 270 25.50 -5.31 13.69
C ALA A 270 25.46 -6.43 12.62
N GLY A 271 25.23 -6.09 11.34
CA GLY A 271 25.18 -7.05 10.23
C GLY A 271 23.85 -7.78 10.08
N ILE A 272 22.78 -7.30 10.72
CA ILE A 272 21.43 -7.86 10.60
C ILE A 272 20.74 -7.24 9.38
N ARG A 273 20.20 -8.10 8.51
CA ARG A 273 19.43 -7.64 7.34
C ARG A 273 18.07 -7.11 7.78
N VAL A 274 17.67 -5.95 7.27
CA VAL A 274 16.37 -5.33 7.58
C VAL A 274 15.57 -5.12 6.30
N LEU A 275 14.35 -5.64 6.28
CA LEU A 275 13.34 -5.34 5.28
C LEU A 275 12.25 -4.48 5.92
N VAL A 276 12.01 -3.30 5.36
CA VAL A 276 10.80 -2.52 5.63
C VAL A 276 9.89 -2.65 4.41
N TYR A 277 8.65 -3.08 4.61
CA TYR A 277 7.68 -3.14 3.53
C TYR A 277 6.38 -2.42 3.88
N SER A 278 5.68 -1.90 2.89
CA SER A 278 4.39 -1.22 3.08
C SER A 278 3.39 -1.65 2.01
N GLY A 279 2.16 -1.97 2.42
CA GLY A 279 1.03 -1.98 1.51
C GLY A 279 0.72 -0.58 0.96
N ASP A 280 0.42 -0.47 -0.33
CA ASP A 280 0.18 0.84 -0.96
C ASP A 280 -1.24 1.40 -0.78
N GLN A 281 -2.16 0.65 -0.16
CA GLN A 281 -3.51 1.09 0.22
C GLN A 281 -3.64 1.39 1.72
N ASP A 282 -2.57 1.24 2.50
CA ASP A 282 -2.58 1.54 3.92
C ASP A 282 -2.60 3.05 4.19
N SER A 283 -3.67 3.54 4.79
CA SER A 283 -3.75 4.92 5.25
C SER A 283 -3.37 5.10 6.72
N VAL A 284 -3.25 4.01 7.48
CA VAL A 284 -2.86 4.05 8.88
C VAL A 284 -1.39 4.42 8.98
N ILE A 285 -0.52 3.73 8.25
CA ILE A 285 0.92 4.04 8.14
C ILE A 285 1.30 4.08 6.65
N PRO A 286 1.00 5.20 5.96
CA PRO A 286 1.27 5.33 4.55
C PRO A 286 2.73 5.06 4.18
N LEU A 287 2.92 4.40 3.03
CA LEU A 287 4.24 4.06 2.50
C LEU A 287 5.18 5.27 2.37
N THR A 288 4.64 6.49 2.25
CA THR A 288 5.42 7.72 2.13
C THR A 288 6.21 8.03 3.41
N GLY A 289 5.66 7.71 4.59
CA GLY A 289 6.36 7.79 5.87
C GLY A 289 7.53 6.82 5.93
N SER A 290 7.24 5.52 5.81
CA SER A 290 8.25 4.46 5.87
C SER A 290 9.35 4.62 4.82
N ARG A 291 8.99 4.99 3.57
CA ARG A 291 9.97 5.28 2.50
C ARG A 291 10.90 6.43 2.87
N THR A 292 10.36 7.50 3.45
CA THR A 292 11.13 8.67 3.85
C THR A 292 12.13 8.31 4.94
N LEU A 293 11.69 7.55 5.94
CA LEU A 293 12.52 7.09 7.05
C LEU A 293 13.63 6.14 6.58
N VAL A 294 13.31 5.15 5.74
CA VAL A 294 14.32 4.20 5.21
C VAL A 294 15.38 4.93 4.39
N ARG A 295 14.97 5.83 3.50
CA ARG A 295 15.91 6.65 2.71
C ARG A 295 16.77 7.53 3.63
N GLY A 296 16.17 8.17 4.63
CA GLY A 296 16.86 9.00 5.60
C GLY A 296 17.92 8.22 6.38
N LEU A 297 17.57 7.02 6.85
CA LEU A 297 18.48 6.13 7.55
C LEU A 297 19.64 5.67 6.64
N ALA A 298 19.34 5.27 5.39
CA ALA A 298 20.36 4.89 4.42
C ALA A 298 21.39 6.02 4.21
N ASN A 299 20.92 7.26 4.04
CA ASN A 299 21.77 8.44 3.92
C ASN A 299 22.61 8.69 5.19
N GLN A 300 21.99 8.60 6.37
CA GLN A 300 22.68 8.78 7.66
C GLN A 300 23.80 7.75 7.86
N LEU A 301 23.60 6.53 7.40
CA LEU A 301 24.58 5.44 7.49
C LEU A 301 25.60 5.44 6.35
N GLY A 302 25.44 6.29 5.33
CA GLY A 302 26.31 6.29 4.15
C GLY A 302 26.18 5.03 3.29
N LEU A 303 25.01 4.39 3.28
CA LEU A 303 24.77 3.19 2.48
C LEU A 303 24.53 3.57 1.02
N ASN A 304 25.29 2.95 0.11
CA ASN A 304 25.07 3.10 -1.33
C ASN A 304 23.80 2.36 -1.75
N THR A 305 23.10 2.90 -2.75
CA THR A 305 21.97 2.19 -3.39
C THR A 305 22.54 1.04 -4.22
N THR A 306 22.28 -0.21 -3.82
CA THR A 306 22.74 -1.41 -4.52
C THR A 306 21.70 -1.92 -5.52
N VAL A 307 20.42 -1.69 -5.25
CA VAL A 307 19.32 -1.88 -6.21
C VAL A 307 18.54 -0.57 -6.33
N PRO A 308 18.51 0.08 -7.51
CA PRO A 308 17.76 1.31 -7.69
C PRO A 308 16.26 1.06 -7.55
N TYR A 309 15.49 2.12 -7.32
CA TYR A 309 14.03 2.01 -7.19
C TYR A 309 13.43 1.43 -8.49
N ARG A 310 12.95 0.19 -8.44
CA ARG A 310 12.43 -0.55 -9.59
C ARG A 310 11.19 -1.35 -9.25
N VAL A 311 10.47 -1.80 -10.28
CA VAL A 311 9.37 -2.76 -10.12
C VAL A 311 9.90 -4.14 -9.72
N TRP A 312 9.08 -4.90 -9.00
CA TRP A 312 9.27 -6.34 -8.80
C TRP A 312 7.98 -7.09 -9.14
N PHE A 313 8.10 -8.38 -9.43
CA PHE A 313 7.00 -9.19 -9.96
C PHE A 313 6.59 -10.34 -9.04
N GLY A 314 5.28 -10.58 -8.97
CA GLY A 314 4.69 -11.81 -8.42
C GLY A 314 4.00 -12.56 -9.56
N GLY A 315 4.65 -13.61 -10.07
CA GLY A 315 4.23 -14.25 -11.32
C GLY A 315 4.40 -13.29 -12.51
N GLN A 316 3.37 -13.13 -13.33
CA GLN A 316 3.38 -12.24 -14.51
C GLN A 316 2.84 -10.83 -14.21
N GLN A 317 2.59 -10.50 -12.95
CA GLN A 317 2.03 -9.22 -12.53
C GLN A 317 3.01 -8.46 -11.66
N VAL A 318 2.98 -7.12 -11.75
CA VAL A 318 3.72 -6.26 -10.83
C VAL A 318 3.27 -6.58 -9.41
N GLY A 319 4.22 -7.00 -8.58
CA GLY A 319 4.06 -7.24 -7.15
C GLY A 319 4.17 -5.96 -6.34
N GLY A 320 4.97 -4.99 -6.82
CA GLY A 320 5.14 -3.67 -6.24
C GLY A 320 6.46 -3.05 -6.69
N TRP A 321 7.06 -2.21 -5.84
CA TRP A 321 8.35 -1.56 -6.10
C TRP A 321 9.33 -1.83 -4.97
N THR A 322 10.64 -1.79 -5.26
CA THR A 322 11.69 -2.03 -4.27
C THR A 322 12.92 -1.18 -4.52
N GLN A 323 13.64 -0.89 -3.44
CA GLN A 323 14.95 -0.24 -3.45
C GLN A 323 15.80 -0.83 -2.33
N VAL A 324 17.09 -1.04 -2.57
CA VAL A 324 18.01 -1.68 -1.62
C VAL A 324 19.26 -0.83 -1.41
N TYR A 325 19.69 -0.73 -0.16
CA TYR A 325 20.84 0.04 0.30
C TYR A 325 21.83 -0.88 1.01
N GLY A 326 23.07 -0.91 0.52
CA GLY A 326 24.19 -1.67 1.10
C GLY A 326 23.95 -3.17 1.24
N ASP A 327 23.02 -3.75 0.48
CA ASP A 327 22.56 -5.15 0.57
C ASP A 327 22.03 -5.59 1.95
N THR A 328 21.86 -4.64 2.87
CA THR A 328 21.43 -4.88 4.27
C THR A 328 20.11 -4.21 4.61
N LEU A 329 19.75 -3.11 3.95
CA LEU A 329 18.51 -2.37 4.19
C LEU A 329 17.68 -2.32 2.91
N SER A 330 16.51 -2.94 2.94
CA SER A 330 15.59 -2.99 1.80
C SER A 330 14.28 -2.28 2.12
N PHE A 331 13.79 -1.49 1.18
CA PHE A 331 12.40 -1.01 1.17
C PHE A 331 11.63 -1.69 0.05
N ALA A 332 10.40 -2.11 0.31
CA ALA A 332 9.51 -2.62 -0.71
C ALA A 332 8.07 -2.13 -0.50
N THR A 333 7.33 -1.91 -1.59
CA THR A 333 5.88 -1.81 -1.53
C THR A 333 5.24 -3.09 -2.04
N ILE A 334 4.06 -3.42 -1.52
CA ILE A 334 3.20 -4.47 -2.07
C ILE A 334 1.99 -3.79 -2.72
N ARG A 335 1.86 -3.95 -4.03
CA ARG A 335 0.79 -3.33 -4.81
C ARG A 335 -0.57 -3.89 -4.40
N GLY A 336 -1.53 -3.01 -4.16
CA GLY A 336 -2.89 -3.34 -3.74
C GLY A 336 -3.00 -3.93 -2.34
N ALA A 337 -1.96 -3.82 -1.51
CA ALA A 337 -1.98 -4.32 -0.14
C ALA A 337 -2.44 -3.24 0.84
N SER A 338 -3.24 -3.67 1.80
CA SER A 338 -3.66 -2.96 3.00
C SER A 338 -2.55 -2.83 4.04
N HIS A 339 -2.91 -2.32 5.22
CA HIS A 339 -2.09 -2.37 6.42
C HIS A 339 -1.61 -3.78 6.74
N GLU A 340 -2.53 -4.75 6.65
CA GLU A 340 -2.28 -6.17 6.78
C GLU A 340 -1.92 -6.78 5.41
N ALA A 341 -0.69 -6.55 4.95
CA ALA A 341 -0.31 -6.92 3.59
C ALA A 341 -0.42 -8.44 3.29
N PRO A 342 -0.10 -9.37 4.21
CA PRO A 342 -0.34 -10.80 4.02
C PRO A 342 -1.82 -11.17 3.93
N PHE A 343 -2.72 -10.35 4.49
CA PHE A 343 -4.16 -10.56 4.44
C PHE A 343 -4.74 -10.19 3.07
N SER A 344 -4.45 -8.96 2.63
CA SER A 344 -5.01 -8.38 1.41
C SER A 344 -4.31 -8.85 0.12
N GLN A 345 -3.01 -9.14 0.17
CA GLN A 345 -2.22 -9.59 -0.98
C GLN A 345 -1.36 -10.83 -0.65
N PRO A 346 -1.99 -11.96 -0.29
CA PRO A 346 -1.29 -13.12 0.26
C PRO A 346 -0.23 -13.70 -0.68
N GLY A 347 -0.51 -13.80 -1.99
CA GLY A 347 0.45 -14.30 -2.97
C GLY A 347 1.67 -13.41 -3.15
N ARG A 348 1.48 -12.08 -3.23
CA ARG A 348 2.58 -11.10 -3.33
C ARG A 348 3.40 -11.05 -2.05
N SER A 349 2.73 -11.11 -0.90
CA SER A 349 3.36 -11.17 0.42
C SER A 349 4.25 -12.41 0.58
N LEU A 350 3.80 -13.59 0.13
CA LEU A 350 4.62 -14.80 0.19
C LEU A 350 5.90 -14.69 -0.66
N VAL A 351 5.83 -14.13 -1.88
CA VAL A 351 7.01 -13.92 -2.73
C VAL A 351 8.02 -12.99 -2.05
N LEU A 352 7.53 -11.92 -1.42
CA LEU A 352 8.37 -10.99 -0.67
C LEU A 352 9.04 -11.66 0.52
N PHE A 353 8.27 -12.44 1.29
CA PHE A 353 8.78 -13.20 2.43
C PHE A 353 9.84 -14.24 2.02
N GLN A 354 9.57 -15.01 0.97
CA GLN A 354 10.52 -15.99 0.40
C GLN A 354 11.85 -15.34 0.02
N SER A 355 11.80 -14.23 -0.73
CA SER A 355 12.99 -13.50 -1.19
C SER A 355 13.80 -12.99 0.01
N PHE A 356 13.12 -12.44 1.01
CA PHE A 356 13.75 -11.96 2.24
C PHE A 356 14.49 -13.05 3.00
N LEU A 357 13.84 -14.19 3.26
CA LEU A 357 14.45 -15.32 3.98
C LEU A 357 15.71 -15.82 3.26
N GLN A 358 15.63 -15.96 1.93
CA GLN A 358 16.73 -16.46 1.10
C GLN A 358 17.87 -15.44 0.91
N GLY A 359 17.63 -14.16 1.21
CA GLY A 359 18.60 -13.09 0.93
C GLY A 359 18.78 -12.82 -0.55
N MET A 360 17.73 -13.07 -1.33
CA MET A 360 17.70 -12.84 -2.77
C MET A 360 16.97 -11.53 -3.07
N PRO A 361 17.39 -10.79 -4.13
CA PRO A 361 16.61 -9.66 -4.63
C PRO A 361 15.19 -10.07 -5.02
N LEU A 362 14.22 -9.17 -4.84
CA LEU A 362 12.85 -9.41 -5.31
C LEU A 362 12.82 -9.64 -6.83
N PRO A 363 11.96 -10.55 -7.34
CA PRO A 363 11.99 -10.96 -8.74
C PRO A 363 11.85 -9.80 -9.71
N GLU A 364 12.64 -9.85 -10.77
CA GLU A 364 12.59 -8.93 -11.89
C GLU A 364 12.30 -9.74 -13.15
N ILE A 365 11.36 -9.27 -13.96
CA ILE A 365 11.23 -9.75 -15.34
C ILE A 365 12.05 -8.78 -16.17
N ILE A 366 13.19 -9.25 -16.67
CA ILE A 366 13.87 -8.56 -17.77
C ILE A 366 12.98 -8.78 -18.98
N LEU A 367 12.08 -7.84 -19.23
CA LEU A 367 11.42 -7.76 -20.52
C LEU A 367 12.51 -7.29 -21.49
N ASP A 368 12.95 -8.17 -22.39
CA ASP A 368 13.73 -7.79 -23.57
C ASP A 368 12.85 -6.85 -24.41
N TYR A 369 12.83 -5.57 -24.04
CA TYR A 369 12.27 -4.49 -24.82
C TYR A 369 13.21 -4.09 -25.98
N GLU A 370 14.15 -4.96 -26.37
CA GLU A 370 14.91 -4.84 -27.63
C GLU A 370 14.03 -4.91 -28.90
N LEU A 371 12.70 -4.95 -28.78
CA LEU A 371 11.77 -5.09 -29.90
C LEU A 371 10.75 -3.96 -30.10
N LEU A 372 10.91 -2.80 -29.46
CA LEU A 372 10.08 -1.62 -29.78
C LEU A 372 10.83 -0.29 -29.95
N ASP A 373 12.15 -0.33 -30.13
CA ASP A 373 12.90 0.77 -30.77
C ASP A 373 12.70 0.75 -32.29
N VAL A 374 11.44 0.68 -32.73
CA VAL A 374 11.12 1.11 -34.08
C VAL A 374 10.93 2.62 -34.01
N GLU A 375 12.04 3.36 -33.95
CA GLU A 375 12.09 4.71 -34.52
C GLU A 375 11.80 4.59 -36.02
N ILE A 376 10.54 4.31 -36.39
CA ILE A 376 10.07 4.74 -37.69
C ILE A 376 10.03 6.27 -37.56
N PRO A 377 10.68 7.03 -38.46
CA PRO A 377 10.46 8.46 -38.55
C PRO A 377 9.05 8.69 -39.12
N THR A 378 8.02 8.32 -38.36
CA THR A 378 6.60 8.40 -38.70
C THR A 378 6.24 9.83 -39.07
N ILE A 379 6.90 10.82 -38.46
CA ILE A 379 6.74 12.23 -38.81
C ILE A 379 7.23 12.56 -40.24
N SER A 380 8.31 11.93 -40.71
CA SER A 380 8.79 12.08 -42.09
C SER A 380 7.80 11.49 -43.08
N LEU A 381 7.30 10.27 -42.79
CA LEU A 381 6.31 9.60 -43.62
C LEU A 381 4.99 10.40 -43.68
N VAL A 382 4.48 10.87 -42.54
CA VAL A 382 3.29 11.71 -42.50
C VAL A 382 3.52 13.02 -43.26
N GLY A 383 4.71 13.62 -43.19
CA GLY A 383 5.09 14.78 -43.99
C GLY A 383 5.07 14.51 -45.50
N GLU A 384 5.53 13.34 -45.95
CA GLU A 384 5.47 12.91 -47.34
C GLU A 384 4.03 12.70 -47.82
N LEU A 385 3.18 12.07 -47.02
CA LEU A 385 1.75 11.92 -47.32
C LEU A 385 1.08 13.28 -47.51
N ILE A 386 1.35 14.23 -46.62
CA ILE A 386 0.81 15.59 -46.69
C ILE A 386 1.30 16.30 -47.96
N LYS A 387 2.60 16.20 -48.30
CA LYS A 387 3.16 16.76 -49.54
C LYS A 387 2.56 16.14 -50.80
N ALA A 388 2.15 14.88 -50.74
CA ALA A 388 1.43 14.18 -51.81
C ALA A 388 -0.07 14.55 -51.89
N GLY A 389 -0.56 15.46 -51.03
CA GLY A 389 -1.95 15.88 -51.00
C GLY A 389 -2.89 14.92 -50.28
N ILE A 390 -2.36 13.94 -49.54
CA ILE A 390 -3.16 12.98 -48.77
C ILE A 390 -3.59 13.62 -47.46
N ARG A 391 -4.89 13.56 -47.16
CA ARG A 391 -5.45 14.06 -45.90
C ARG A 391 -5.05 13.15 -44.74
N VAL A 392 -4.55 13.76 -43.68
CA VAL A 392 -4.12 13.10 -42.44
C VAL A 392 -4.92 13.68 -41.29
N LEU A 393 -5.58 12.78 -40.54
CA LEU A 393 -6.19 13.08 -39.25
C LEU A 393 -5.34 12.46 -38.15
N VAL A 394 -4.83 13.30 -37.26
CA VAL A 394 -4.25 12.88 -35.98
C VAL A 394 -5.28 13.13 -34.90
N TYR A 395 -5.63 12.13 -34.11
CA TYR A 395 -6.57 12.29 -33.01
C TYR A 395 -6.04 11.73 -31.70
N SER A 396 -6.52 12.27 -30.58
CA SER A 396 -6.09 11.89 -29.24
C SER A 396 -7.27 11.84 -28.28
N GLY A 397 -7.30 10.85 -27.41
CA GLY A 397 -8.15 10.90 -26.23
C GLY A 397 -7.63 11.97 -25.26
N ASP A 398 -8.51 12.79 -24.70
CA ASP A 398 -8.11 13.82 -23.73
C ASP A 398 -7.79 13.27 -22.33
N GLN A 399 -8.05 11.99 -22.09
CA GLN A 399 -7.68 11.23 -20.88
C GLN A 399 -6.57 10.19 -21.14
N ASP A 400 -5.90 10.24 -22.30
CA ASP A 400 -4.81 9.32 -22.62
C ASP A 400 -3.57 9.63 -21.75
N SER A 401 -3.21 8.69 -20.87
CA SER A 401 -2.01 8.75 -20.04
C SER A 401 -0.80 8.02 -20.65
N VAL A 402 -1.00 7.21 -21.70
CA VAL A 402 0.05 6.49 -22.42
C VAL A 402 0.74 7.44 -23.39
N ILE A 403 -0.02 8.16 -24.20
CA ILE A 403 0.45 9.26 -25.06
C ILE A 403 -0.38 10.52 -24.75
N PRO A 404 0.09 11.39 -23.84
CA PRO A 404 -0.66 12.60 -23.47
C PRO A 404 -1.00 13.47 -24.68
N LEU A 405 -2.20 14.04 -24.69
CA LEU A 405 -2.69 14.90 -25.79
C LEU A 405 -1.72 16.04 -26.12
N THR A 406 -0.98 16.53 -25.13
CA THR A 406 0.02 17.60 -25.27
C THR A 406 1.17 17.18 -26.18
N GLY A 407 1.58 15.90 -26.12
CA GLY A 407 2.57 15.32 -27.03
C GLY A 407 2.05 15.31 -28.47
N SER A 408 0.88 14.70 -28.70
CA SER A 408 0.23 14.64 -30.01
C SER A 408 0.02 16.03 -30.63
N ARG A 409 -0.46 16.99 -29.84
CA ARG A 409 -0.65 18.38 -30.28
C ARG A 409 0.66 19.06 -30.67
N THR A 410 1.71 18.87 -29.87
CA THR A 410 3.05 19.44 -30.14
C THR A 410 3.61 18.88 -31.44
N LEU A 411 3.45 17.57 -31.67
CA LEU A 411 3.86 16.90 -32.90
C LEU A 411 3.16 17.48 -34.12
N VAL A 412 1.82 17.59 -34.11
CA VAL A 412 1.07 18.14 -35.26
C VAL A 412 1.48 19.58 -35.54
N ARG A 413 1.62 20.42 -34.51
CA ARG A 413 2.04 21.81 -34.66
C ARG A 413 3.45 21.93 -35.24
N GLY A 414 4.38 21.09 -34.76
CA GLY A 414 5.75 21.03 -35.27
C GLY A 414 5.78 20.66 -36.74
N LEU A 415 5.00 19.63 -37.14
CA LEU A 415 4.88 19.21 -38.53
C LEU A 415 4.26 20.28 -39.42
N ALA A 416 3.19 20.95 -38.97
CA ALA A 416 2.56 22.04 -39.72
C ALA A 416 3.54 23.19 -39.97
N ASN A 417 4.32 23.58 -38.96
CA ASN A 417 5.36 24.61 -39.09
C ASN A 417 6.45 24.19 -40.07
N GLN A 418 6.95 22.95 -39.96
CA GLN A 418 7.99 22.42 -40.84
C GLN A 418 7.55 22.38 -42.31
N LEU A 419 6.26 22.13 -42.56
CA LEU A 419 5.67 22.10 -43.90
C LEU A 419 5.16 23.46 -44.39
N GLY A 420 5.24 24.51 -43.57
CA GLY A 420 4.73 25.84 -43.92
C GLY A 420 3.21 25.91 -44.09
N LEU A 421 2.45 25.07 -43.38
CA LEU A 421 1.00 25.03 -43.46
C LEU A 421 0.37 26.13 -42.59
N ASN A 422 -0.50 26.94 -43.19
CA ASN A 422 -1.29 27.94 -42.48
C ASN A 422 -2.44 27.29 -41.70
N THR A 423 -2.80 27.85 -40.54
CA THR A 423 -4.00 27.41 -39.81
C THR A 423 -5.25 27.86 -40.57
N THR A 424 -6.03 26.92 -41.10
CA THR A 424 -7.29 27.17 -41.83
C THR A 424 -8.50 27.12 -40.91
N VAL A 425 -8.48 26.23 -39.92
CA VAL A 425 -9.48 26.18 -38.85
C VAL A 425 -8.76 26.42 -37.52
N PRO A 426 -9.01 27.55 -36.83
CA PRO A 426 -8.41 27.79 -35.53
C PRO A 426 -8.88 26.75 -34.51
N TYR A 427 -8.09 26.55 -33.45
CA TYR A 427 -8.43 25.61 -32.39
C TYR A 427 -9.82 25.93 -31.81
N ARG A 428 -10.79 25.06 -32.07
CA ARG A 428 -12.20 25.26 -31.71
C ARG A 428 -12.84 23.98 -31.20
N VAL A 429 -13.98 24.12 -30.53
CA VAL A 429 -14.79 22.98 -30.08
C VAL A 429 -15.53 22.34 -31.27
N TRP A 430 -15.78 21.03 -31.19
CA TRP A 430 -16.70 20.32 -32.07
C TRP A 430 -17.69 19.46 -31.27
N PHE A 431 -18.81 19.10 -31.88
CA PHE A 431 -19.94 18.45 -31.21
C PHE A 431 -20.29 17.08 -31.79
N GLY A 432 -20.70 16.17 -30.91
CA GLY A 432 -21.38 14.91 -31.26
C GLY A 432 -22.80 14.96 -30.72
N GLY A 433 -23.76 15.30 -31.58
CA GLY A 433 -25.12 15.64 -31.14
C GLY A 433 -25.13 16.94 -30.32
N GLN A 434 -25.79 16.95 -29.17
CA GLN A 434 -25.87 18.12 -28.27
C GLN A 434 -24.70 18.23 -27.27
N GLN A 435 -23.73 17.33 -27.34
CA GLN A 435 -22.60 17.31 -26.41
C GLN A 435 -21.29 17.68 -27.11
N VAL A 436 -20.36 18.27 -26.35
CA VAL A 436 -18.99 18.50 -26.79
C VAL A 436 -18.33 17.15 -27.12
N GLY A 437 -17.97 16.98 -28.38
CA GLY A 437 -17.22 15.83 -28.88
C GLY A 437 -15.72 15.97 -28.59
N GLY A 438 -15.21 17.19 -28.59
CA GLY A 438 -13.82 17.53 -28.26
C GLY A 438 -13.41 18.86 -28.89
N TRP A 439 -12.14 18.98 -29.25
CA TRP A 439 -11.58 20.16 -29.93
C TRP A 439 -10.87 19.77 -31.22
N THR A 440 -10.78 20.68 -32.16
CA THR A 440 -10.14 20.46 -33.46
C THR A 440 -9.37 21.68 -33.92
N GLN A 441 -8.32 21.46 -34.71
CA GLN A 441 -7.55 22.47 -35.40
C GLN A 441 -7.08 21.91 -36.74
N VAL A 442 -7.16 22.71 -37.80
CA VAL A 442 -6.80 22.28 -39.16
C VAL A 442 -5.73 23.20 -39.74
N TYR A 443 -4.74 22.60 -40.39
CA TYR A 443 -3.63 23.25 -41.06
C TYR A 443 -3.66 22.92 -42.56
N GLY A 444 -3.82 23.95 -43.40
CA GLY A 444 -4.13 23.78 -44.82
C GLY A 444 -5.43 22.99 -45.01
N ASP A 445 -5.46 22.12 -46.02
CA ASP A 445 -6.60 21.22 -46.29
C ASP A 445 -6.25 19.74 -46.02
N THR A 446 -5.03 19.49 -45.53
CA THR A 446 -4.42 18.15 -45.51
C THR A 446 -4.08 17.65 -44.11
N LEU A 447 -3.90 18.52 -43.10
CA LEU A 447 -3.53 18.09 -41.74
C LEU A 447 -4.56 18.56 -40.71
N SER A 448 -5.25 17.61 -40.09
CA SER A 448 -6.23 17.87 -39.02
C SER A 448 -5.77 17.25 -37.71
N PHE A 449 -5.88 18.01 -36.62
CA PHE A 449 -5.77 17.49 -35.26
C PHE A 449 -7.12 17.57 -34.56
N ALA A 450 -7.51 16.50 -33.87
CA ALA A 450 -8.69 16.52 -33.04
C ALA A 450 -8.51 15.79 -31.70
N THR A 451 -9.13 16.30 -30.66
CA THR A 451 -9.30 15.56 -29.41
C THR A 451 -10.68 14.95 -29.33
N ILE A 452 -10.78 13.83 -28.63
CA ILE A 452 -12.05 13.18 -28.29
C ILE A 452 -12.21 13.31 -26.78
N ARG A 453 -13.26 14.03 -26.37
CA ARG A 453 -13.52 14.31 -24.96
C ARG A 453 -13.85 13.03 -24.22
N GLY A 454 -13.23 12.81 -23.06
CA GLY A 454 -13.43 11.64 -22.20
C GLY A 454 -12.84 10.33 -22.74
N ALA A 455 -11.99 10.35 -23.76
CA ALA A 455 -11.38 9.16 -24.34
C ALA A 455 -10.00 8.86 -23.74
N SER A 456 -9.71 7.57 -23.55
CA SER A 456 -8.39 7.04 -23.20
C SER A 456 -7.52 6.87 -24.46
N HIS A 457 -6.36 6.19 -24.33
CA HIS A 457 -5.49 5.82 -25.44
C HIS A 457 -6.25 5.11 -26.57
N GLU A 458 -7.12 4.17 -26.20
CA GLU A 458 -8.01 3.48 -27.13
C GLU A 458 -9.30 4.30 -27.31
N ALA A 459 -9.20 5.44 -27.99
CA ALA A 459 -10.32 6.38 -28.11
C ALA A 459 -11.60 5.78 -28.74
N PRO A 460 -11.53 4.93 -29.79
CA PRO A 460 -12.71 4.28 -30.34
C PRO A 460 -13.39 3.30 -29.37
N PHE A 461 -12.63 2.70 -28.44
CA PHE A 461 -13.17 1.82 -27.41
C PHE A 461 -13.82 2.62 -26.28
N SER A 462 -13.15 3.65 -25.79
CA SER A 462 -13.59 4.44 -24.63
C SER A 462 -14.69 5.46 -24.97
N GLN A 463 -14.71 6.01 -26.19
CA GLN A 463 -15.72 6.98 -26.66
C GLN A 463 -16.17 6.64 -28.09
N PRO A 464 -16.89 5.53 -28.30
CA PRO A 464 -17.23 5.03 -29.64
C PRO A 464 -18.09 6.01 -30.43
N GLY A 465 -19.10 6.63 -29.80
CA GLY A 465 -20.00 7.56 -30.48
C GLY A 465 -19.30 8.84 -30.97
N ARG A 466 -18.43 9.43 -30.13
CA ARG A 466 -17.65 10.61 -30.50
C ARG A 466 -16.61 10.28 -31.56
N SER A 467 -15.94 9.14 -31.40
CA SER A 467 -14.98 8.65 -32.39
C SER A 467 -15.65 8.44 -33.76
N LEU A 468 -16.85 7.87 -33.79
CA LEU A 468 -17.59 7.66 -35.04
C LEU A 468 -17.88 8.98 -35.77
N VAL A 469 -18.35 10.02 -35.07
CA VAL A 469 -18.59 11.35 -35.66
C VAL A 469 -17.29 11.90 -36.26
N LEU A 470 -16.19 11.80 -35.51
CA LEU A 470 -14.87 12.24 -35.97
C LEU A 470 -14.47 11.55 -37.28
N PHE A 471 -14.56 10.22 -37.33
CA PHE A 471 -14.20 9.44 -38.51
C PHE A 471 -15.12 9.71 -39.69
N GLN A 472 -16.44 9.86 -39.47
CA GLN A 472 -17.39 10.19 -40.53
C GLN A 472 -17.06 11.53 -41.19
N SER A 473 -16.80 12.58 -40.40
CA SER A 473 -16.39 13.89 -40.92
C SER A 473 -15.10 13.80 -41.73
N PHE A 474 -14.10 13.08 -41.23
CA PHE A 474 -12.84 12.90 -41.94
C PHE A 474 -13.01 12.18 -43.28
N LEU A 475 -13.74 11.07 -43.31
CA LEU A 475 -13.98 10.30 -44.55
C LEU A 475 -14.71 11.14 -45.60
N GLN A 476 -15.72 11.91 -45.18
CA GLN A 476 -16.51 12.78 -46.06
C GLN A 476 -15.76 14.04 -46.50
N GLY A 477 -14.67 14.40 -45.83
CA GLY A 477 -13.99 15.69 -46.06
C GLY A 477 -14.80 16.89 -45.62
N MET A 478 -15.69 16.69 -44.66
CA MET A 478 -16.50 17.73 -44.06
C MET A 478 -15.84 18.23 -42.77
N PRO A 479 -15.94 19.53 -42.44
CA PRO A 479 -15.54 20.04 -41.14
C PRO A 479 -16.27 19.32 -40.01
N LEU A 480 -15.63 19.21 -38.85
CA LEU A 480 -16.29 18.66 -37.66
C LEU A 480 -17.45 19.57 -37.22
N PRO A 481 -18.59 18.99 -36.77
CA PRO A 481 -19.81 19.74 -36.49
C PRO A 481 -19.60 20.87 -35.50
N GLU A 482 -20.13 22.04 -35.85
CA GLU A 482 -20.32 23.17 -34.93
C GLU A 482 -21.75 23.11 -34.38
N MET A 483 -22.00 23.76 -33.24
CA MET A 483 -23.37 23.88 -32.74
C MET A 483 -24.14 24.79 -33.71
N PHE A 484 -25.34 24.35 -34.12
CA PHE A 484 -26.29 25.19 -34.86
C PHE A 484 -26.77 26.37 -34.01
#